data_AF-A0AAN8MHX2-F1
#
_entry.id   AF-A0AAN8MHX2-F1
#
_cell.length_a   1.000
_cell.length_b   1.000
_cell.length_c   1.000
_cell.angle_alpha   90.00
_cell.angle_beta   90.00
_cell.angle_gamma   90.00
#
_symmetry.space_group_name_H-M   'P 1'
#
loop_
_entity.id
_entity.type
_entity.pdbx_description
1 polymer ?
#
loop_
_entity_poly.entity_id
_entity_poly.type
_entity_poly.pdbx_seq_one_letter_code
_entity_poly.pdbx_strand_id
1 'polypeptide(L)'
;MYGVHSEMYGMLINTYIRDSKEREHLFNAIQTMPCVRRKADWAIQWITDTKSTFGERIVAFAAVEGIFFSGSFAAIYWLKKRGLMPGLTYSNELISRDEGLHCNFACLLYSYIVKRPSEDRVKDIITKAVSIEQEFLTEALPVDLIGMNGVLMKRYIEFVADRLLLDLGLAKVYLAENPFDFMESISLEGKTNFFEKRVAEYQRSGVMSNTLDRDFTLDADF
;
A
#
# COMPACT_ATOMS: atom_id res chain seq x y z
N MET A 1 -0.46 13.22 4.66
CA MET A 1 -1.03 12.06 3.96
C MET A 1 -0.79 10.77 4.73
N TYR A 2 0.46 10.36 5.01
CA TYR A 2 0.75 9.15 5.80
C TYR A 2 0.02 9.06 7.15
N GLY A 3 -0.19 10.18 7.86
CA GLY A 3 -1.00 10.18 9.10
C GLY A 3 -2.45 9.73 8.89
N VAL A 4 -3.06 10.11 7.75
CA VAL A 4 -4.43 9.71 7.36
C VAL A 4 -4.47 8.24 6.96
N HIS A 5 -3.43 7.75 6.26
CA HIS A 5 -3.31 6.33 5.92
C HIS A 5 -3.20 5.47 7.19
N SER A 6 -2.36 5.89 8.15
CA SER A 6 -2.21 5.22 9.44
C SER A 6 -3.52 5.22 10.24
N GLU A 7 -4.26 6.33 10.26
CA GLU A 7 -5.56 6.41 10.91
C GLU A 7 -6.57 5.46 10.25
N MET A 8 -6.61 5.42 8.93
CA MET A 8 -7.46 4.51 8.16
C MET A 8 -7.19 3.04 8.50
N TYR A 9 -5.92 2.60 8.46
CA TYR A 9 -5.57 1.22 8.84
C TYR A 9 -5.86 0.92 10.32
N GLY A 10 -5.59 1.87 11.22
CA GLY A 10 -5.93 1.73 12.64
C GLY A 10 -7.44 1.57 12.86
N MET A 11 -8.26 2.33 12.14
CA MET A 11 -9.71 2.23 12.20
C MET A 11 -10.21 0.88 11.67
N LEU A 12 -9.60 0.34 10.61
CA LEU A 12 -9.92 -0.98 10.07
C LEU A 12 -9.57 -2.10 11.06
N ILE A 13 -8.40 -2.03 11.73
CA ILE A 13 -8.03 -2.97 12.80
C ILE A 13 -9.05 -2.91 13.94
N ASN A 14 -9.41 -1.70 14.41
CA ASN A 14 -10.43 -1.52 15.44
C ASN A 14 -11.81 -2.08 15.06
N THR A 15 -12.14 -2.03 13.77
CA THR A 15 -13.46 -2.45 13.26
C THR A 15 -13.55 -3.97 13.09
N TYR A 16 -12.50 -4.60 12.55
CA TYR A 16 -12.54 -6.02 12.20
C TYR A 16 -12.05 -6.95 13.30
N ILE A 17 -11.14 -6.49 14.17
CA ILE A 17 -10.55 -7.33 15.21
C ILE A 17 -11.31 -7.12 16.53
N ARG A 18 -12.11 -8.13 16.89
CA ARG A 18 -12.99 -8.09 18.06
C ARG A 18 -12.27 -8.43 19.35
N ASP A 19 -11.34 -9.38 19.31
CA ASP A 19 -10.56 -9.75 20.49
C ASP A 19 -9.56 -8.64 20.84
N SER A 20 -9.58 -8.21 22.09
CA SER A 20 -8.73 -7.10 22.54
C SER A 20 -7.25 -7.49 22.55
N LYS A 21 -6.94 -8.76 22.86
CA LYS A 21 -5.56 -9.26 22.90
C LYS A 21 -4.98 -9.39 21.49
N GLU A 22 -5.74 -9.99 20.57
CA GLU A 22 -5.36 -10.05 19.15
C GLU A 22 -5.18 -8.65 18.56
N ARG A 23 -6.07 -7.72 18.89
CA ARG A 23 -5.97 -6.33 18.44
C ARG A 23 -4.71 -5.64 18.97
N GLU A 24 -4.40 -5.78 20.25
CA GLU A 24 -3.16 -5.25 20.84
C GLU A 24 -1.93 -5.88 20.20
N HIS A 25 -1.96 -7.19 19.94
CA HIS A 25 -0.90 -7.89 19.22
C HIS A 25 -0.66 -7.29 17.82
N LEU A 26 -1.72 -7.02 17.05
CA LEU A 26 -1.63 -6.46 15.70
C LEU A 26 -1.22 -4.97 15.69
N PHE A 27 -1.68 -4.16 16.65
CA PHE A 27 -1.22 -2.76 16.76
C PHE A 27 0.27 -2.66 17.08
N ASN A 28 0.81 -3.64 17.79
CA ASN A 28 2.22 -3.73 18.13
C ASN A 28 2.99 -4.66 17.17
N ALA A 29 2.54 -4.81 15.92
CA ALA A 29 3.09 -5.78 14.96
C ALA A 29 4.62 -5.67 14.76
N ILE A 30 5.22 -4.49 14.86
CA ILE A 30 6.69 -4.32 14.79
C ILE A 30 7.37 -5.07 15.94
N GLN A 31 6.77 -5.09 17.13
CA GLN A 31 7.31 -5.79 18.29
C GLN A 31 6.88 -7.25 18.32
N THR A 32 5.68 -7.58 17.84
CA THR A 32 5.05 -8.88 18.04
C THR A 32 5.19 -9.84 16.85
N MET A 33 5.45 -9.32 15.64
CA MET A 33 5.55 -10.11 14.41
C MET A 33 6.95 -9.95 13.77
N PRO A 34 7.79 -11.00 13.77
CA PRO A 34 9.16 -10.92 13.26
C PRO A 34 9.27 -10.43 11.81
N CYS A 35 8.37 -10.86 10.91
CA CYS A 35 8.37 -10.41 9.52
C CYS A 35 8.07 -8.92 9.36
N VAL A 36 7.14 -8.37 10.15
CA VAL A 36 6.85 -6.94 10.18
C VAL A 36 8.03 -6.16 10.76
N ARG A 37 8.67 -6.70 11.81
CA ARG A 37 9.88 -6.10 12.37
C ARG A 37 11.01 -5.99 11.36
N ARG A 38 11.32 -7.07 10.63
CA ARG A 38 12.40 -7.08 9.64
C ARG A 38 12.21 -6.01 8.56
N LYS A 39 10.96 -5.82 8.13
CA LYS A 39 10.57 -4.77 7.18
C LYS A 39 10.76 -3.36 7.75
N ALA A 40 10.31 -3.14 8.99
CA ALA A 40 10.47 -1.87 9.69
C ALA A 40 11.96 -1.55 9.92
N ASP A 41 12.74 -2.50 10.43
CA ASP A 41 14.16 -2.35 10.70
C ASP A 41 14.94 -2.01 9.42
N TRP A 42 14.62 -2.68 8.30
CA TRP A 42 15.22 -2.37 7.01
C TRP A 42 14.92 -0.94 6.56
N ALA A 43 13.67 -0.49 6.67
CA ALA A 43 13.30 0.89 6.31
C ALA A 43 13.99 1.92 7.23
N ILE A 44 14.00 1.68 8.54
CA ILE A 44 14.64 2.55 9.54
C ILE A 44 16.15 2.64 9.30
N GLN A 45 16.80 1.54 8.90
CA GLN A 45 18.22 1.55 8.56
C GLN A 45 18.52 2.59 7.47
N TRP A 46 17.72 2.68 6.41
CA TRP A 46 17.96 3.64 5.33
C TRP A 46 17.68 5.09 5.72
N ILE A 47 16.79 5.30 6.69
CA ILE A 47 16.50 6.63 7.25
C ILE A 47 17.65 7.08 8.16
N THR A 48 18.18 6.18 8.98
CA THR A 48 19.11 6.52 10.09
C THR A 48 20.59 6.37 9.75
N ASP A 49 20.95 5.51 8.78
CA ASP A 49 22.35 5.26 8.43
C ASP A 49 23.00 6.54 7.92
N THR A 50 24.06 7.05 8.54
CA THR A 50 24.71 8.28 8.10
C THR A 50 25.67 8.09 6.92
N LYS A 51 25.97 6.83 6.54
CA LYS A 51 26.92 6.51 5.47
C LYS A 51 26.28 6.45 4.09
N SER A 52 25.01 6.07 4.01
CA SER A 52 24.27 5.98 2.74
C SER A 52 24.20 7.33 2.02
N THR A 53 24.46 7.31 0.71
CA THR A 53 24.30 8.49 -0.15
C THR A 53 22.83 8.83 -0.35
N PHE A 54 22.55 10.06 -0.78
CA PHE A 54 21.17 10.46 -1.12
C PHE A 54 20.55 9.54 -2.19
N GLY A 55 21.33 9.16 -3.21
CA GLY A 55 20.83 8.25 -4.26
C GLY A 55 20.47 6.86 -3.75
N GLU A 56 21.25 6.28 -2.84
CA GLU A 56 20.90 4.99 -2.22
C GLU A 56 19.61 5.09 -1.40
N ARG A 57 19.43 6.19 -0.65
CA ARG A 57 18.20 6.40 0.12
C ARG A 57 16.97 6.58 -0.74
N ILE A 58 17.09 7.27 -1.88
CA ILE A 58 15.97 7.42 -2.83
C ILE A 58 15.58 6.06 -3.42
N VAL A 59 16.55 5.20 -3.75
CA VAL A 59 16.26 3.83 -4.22
C VAL A 59 15.58 3.02 -3.12
N ALA A 60 16.08 3.09 -1.89
CA ALA A 60 15.45 2.41 -0.76
C ALA A 60 14.03 2.92 -0.49
N PHE A 61 13.82 4.23 -0.56
CA PHE A 61 12.51 4.85 -0.43
C PHE A 61 11.55 4.38 -1.53
N ALA A 62 12.01 4.35 -2.80
CA ALA A 62 11.22 3.80 -3.90
C ALA A 62 10.84 2.33 -3.68
N ALA A 63 11.72 1.53 -3.05
CA ALA A 63 11.40 0.15 -2.68
C ALA A 63 10.37 0.05 -1.54
N VAL A 64 10.40 0.96 -0.57
CA VAL A 64 9.35 1.03 0.47
C VAL A 64 7.99 1.34 -0.18
N GLU A 65 7.93 2.37 -1.01
CA GLU A 65 6.66 2.80 -1.61
C GLU A 65 6.15 1.82 -2.68
N GLY A 66 7.06 1.24 -3.47
CA GLY A 66 6.72 0.41 -4.62
C GLY A 66 6.64 -1.10 -4.33
N ILE A 67 7.54 -1.65 -3.51
CA ILE A 67 7.64 -3.10 -3.28
C ILE A 67 6.90 -3.48 -2.00
N PHE A 68 7.21 -2.83 -0.88
CA PHE A 68 6.72 -3.21 0.43
C PHE A 68 5.19 -3.10 0.58
N PHE A 69 4.49 -2.26 -0.16
CA PHE A 69 3.02 -2.24 -0.08
C PHE A 69 2.32 -3.13 -1.11
N SER A 70 3.03 -3.54 -2.17
CA SER A 70 2.42 -4.17 -3.34
C SER A 70 1.71 -5.49 -3.05
N GLY A 71 2.29 -6.35 -2.21
CA GLY A 71 1.68 -7.63 -1.87
C GLY A 71 0.40 -7.49 -1.05
N SER A 72 0.41 -6.60 -0.05
CA SER A 72 -0.78 -6.28 0.75
C SER A 72 -1.89 -5.68 -0.13
N PHE A 73 -1.55 -4.78 -1.06
CA PHE A 73 -2.52 -4.23 -2.01
C PHE A 73 -3.11 -5.33 -2.89
N ALA A 74 -2.30 -6.23 -3.44
CA ALA A 74 -2.78 -7.36 -4.23
C ALA A 74 -3.72 -8.27 -3.43
N ALA A 75 -3.39 -8.56 -2.16
CA ALA A 75 -4.23 -9.36 -1.29
C ALA A 75 -5.60 -8.72 -1.00
N ILE A 76 -5.65 -7.40 -0.80
CA ILE A 76 -6.91 -6.68 -0.61
C ILE A 76 -7.70 -6.59 -1.92
N TYR A 77 -7.03 -6.42 -3.05
CA TYR A 77 -7.68 -6.42 -4.36
C TYR A 77 -8.26 -7.78 -4.75
N TRP A 78 -7.67 -8.87 -4.26
CA TRP A 78 -8.28 -10.21 -4.37
C TRP A 78 -9.65 -10.28 -3.69
N LEU A 79 -9.87 -9.55 -2.58
CA LEU A 79 -11.19 -9.39 -1.95
C LEU A 79 -12.12 -8.53 -2.82
N LYS A 80 -11.61 -7.44 -3.40
CA LYS A 80 -12.37 -6.56 -4.31
C LYS A 80 -12.95 -7.33 -5.50
N LYS A 81 -12.15 -8.20 -6.14
CA LYS A 81 -12.60 -9.05 -7.26
C LYS A 81 -13.85 -9.90 -6.91
N ARG A 82 -14.05 -10.21 -5.63
CA ARG A 82 -15.16 -11.01 -5.11
C ARG A 82 -16.33 -10.17 -4.59
N GLY A 83 -16.25 -8.85 -4.70
CA GLY A 83 -17.26 -7.93 -4.16
C GLY A 83 -17.28 -7.88 -2.63
N LEU A 84 -16.17 -8.20 -1.97
CA LEU A 84 -16.07 -8.25 -0.51
C LEU A 84 -15.42 -6.98 0.06
N MET A 85 -15.82 -6.62 1.28
CA MET A 85 -15.24 -5.55 2.10
C MET A 85 -15.13 -4.19 1.37
N PRO A 86 -16.24 -3.63 0.86
CA PRO A 86 -16.23 -2.45 -0.01
C PRO A 86 -15.50 -1.24 0.59
N GLY A 87 -15.66 -1.00 1.91
CA GLY A 87 -14.95 0.06 2.63
C GLY A 87 -13.44 -0.12 2.58
N LEU A 88 -12.94 -1.30 2.99
CA LEU A 88 -11.52 -1.66 2.95
C LEU A 88 -10.95 -1.54 1.52
N THR A 89 -11.66 -2.09 0.53
CA THR A 89 -11.17 -2.11 -0.86
C THR A 89 -11.14 -0.73 -1.49
N TYR A 90 -12.10 0.15 -1.14
CA TYR A 90 -12.10 1.53 -1.59
C TYR A 90 -10.94 2.32 -0.98
N SER A 91 -10.71 2.15 0.32
CA SER A 91 -9.55 2.74 1.00
C SER A 91 -8.23 2.27 0.40
N ASN A 92 -8.12 0.98 0.10
CA ASN A 92 -6.96 0.40 -0.57
C ASN A 92 -6.70 1.02 -1.94
N GLU A 93 -7.74 1.28 -2.73
CA GLU A 93 -7.62 1.95 -4.04
C GLU A 93 -7.02 3.36 -3.90
N LEU A 94 -7.53 4.15 -2.95
CA LEU A 94 -7.03 5.50 -2.71
C LEU A 94 -5.57 5.48 -2.23
N ILE A 95 -5.25 4.64 -1.25
CA ILE A 95 -3.90 4.55 -0.68
C ILE A 95 -2.92 4.04 -1.75
N SER A 96 -3.25 2.99 -2.50
CA SER A 96 -2.36 2.46 -3.53
C SER A 96 -2.06 3.47 -4.66
N ARG A 97 -3.02 4.34 -4.98
CA ARG A 97 -2.81 5.42 -5.96
C ARG A 97 -1.81 6.44 -5.43
N ASP A 98 -1.96 6.81 -4.16
CA ASP A 98 -1.07 7.75 -3.50
C ASP A 98 0.36 7.20 -3.39
N GLU A 99 0.53 5.93 -2.97
CA GLU A 99 1.87 5.30 -2.91
C GLU A 99 2.48 5.11 -4.29
N GLY A 100 1.66 4.86 -5.32
CA GLY A 100 2.12 4.88 -6.71
C GLY A 100 2.71 6.22 -7.12
N LEU A 101 2.10 7.34 -6.70
CA LEU A 101 2.64 8.68 -6.95
C LEU A 101 3.94 8.93 -6.17
N HIS A 102 4.05 8.46 -4.94
CA HIS A 102 5.30 8.55 -4.16
C HIS A 102 6.45 7.79 -4.81
N CYS A 103 6.19 6.55 -5.24
CA CYS A 103 7.16 5.72 -5.93
C CYS A 103 7.61 6.39 -7.25
N ASN A 104 6.65 6.91 -8.04
CA ASN A 104 6.95 7.64 -9.28
C ASN A 104 7.79 8.89 -9.00
N PHE A 105 7.48 9.63 -7.94
CA PHE A 105 8.26 10.80 -7.54
C PHE A 105 9.69 10.41 -7.14
N ALA A 106 9.87 9.31 -6.41
CA ALA A 106 11.20 8.79 -6.07
C ALA A 106 12.01 8.42 -7.32
N CYS A 107 11.40 7.74 -8.30
CA CYS A 107 12.05 7.40 -9.56
C CYS A 107 12.40 8.64 -10.38
N LEU A 108 11.50 9.63 -10.43
CA LEU A 108 11.75 10.91 -11.10
C LEU A 108 12.93 11.63 -10.44
N LEU A 109 12.95 11.72 -9.10
CA LEU A 109 14.02 12.36 -8.36
C LEU A 109 15.35 11.64 -8.57
N TYR A 110 15.34 10.30 -8.59
CA TYR A 110 16.50 9.48 -8.91
C TYR A 110 17.08 9.81 -10.30
N SER A 111 16.22 10.06 -11.30
CA SER A 111 16.66 10.41 -12.65
C SER A 111 17.47 11.72 -12.70
N TYR A 112 17.22 12.66 -11.79
CA TYR A 112 17.96 13.93 -11.68
C TYR A 112 19.26 13.82 -10.88
N ILE A 113 19.53 12.68 -10.24
CA ILE A 113 20.78 12.48 -9.50
C ILE A 113 21.94 12.35 -10.49
N VAL A 114 22.91 13.27 -10.39
CA VAL A 114 24.10 13.29 -11.24
C VAL A 114 25.07 12.17 -10.86
N LYS A 115 25.40 12.04 -9.57
CA LYS A 115 26.27 10.98 -9.05
C LYS A 115 25.41 9.84 -8.51
N ARG A 116 24.99 8.95 -9.42
CA ARG A 116 24.14 7.81 -9.07
C ARG A 116 24.92 6.71 -8.34
N PRO A 117 24.26 5.90 -7.50
CA PRO A 117 24.81 4.63 -7.04
C PRO A 117 25.14 3.72 -8.24
N SER A 118 26.04 2.76 -8.05
CA SER A 118 26.30 1.75 -9.08
C SER A 118 25.05 0.90 -9.33
N GLU A 119 24.90 0.37 -10.53
CA GLU A 119 23.77 -0.52 -10.84
C GLU A 119 23.70 -1.72 -9.90
N ASP A 120 24.84 -2.31 -9.55
CA ASP A 120 24.90 -3.43 -8.60
C ASP A 120 24.39 -3.03 -7.23
N ARG A 121 24.66 -1.79 -6.81
CA ARG A 121 24.15 -1.28 -5.53
C ARG A 121 22.65 -1.08 -5.56
N VAL A 122 22.10 -0.56 -6.66
CA VAL A 122 20.64 -0.45 -6.83
C VAL A 122 19.99 -1.82 -6.82
N LYS A 123 20.53 -2.78 -7.58
CA LYS A 123 20.04 -4.17 -7.62
C LYS A 123 20.10 -4.82 -6.24
N ASP A 124 21.18 -4.62 -5.48
CA ASP A 124 21.32 -5.13 -4.11
C ASP A 124 20.21 -4.58 -3.18
N ILE A 125 19.92 -3.28 -3.24
CA ILE A 125 18.85 -2.67 -2.44
C ILE A 125 17.48 -3.27 -2.80
N ILE A 126 17.17 -3.33 -4.11
CA ILE A 126 15.89 -3.83 -4.60
C ILE A 126 15.70 -5.32 -4.28
N THR A 127 16.71 -6.15 -4.54
CA THR A 127 16.62 -7.60 -4.29
C THR A 127 16.50 -7.93 -2.81
N LYS A 128 17.13 -7.15 -1.91
CA LYS A 128 16.91 -7.25 -0.46
C LYS A 128 15.48 -6.91 -0.08
N ALA A 129 14.91 -5.82 -0.61
CA ALA A 129 13.51 -5.48 -0.36
C ALA A 129 12.56 -6.58 -0.85
N VAL A 130 12.81 -7.16 -2.02
CA VAL A 130 12.04 -8.32 -2.52
C VAL A 130 12.09 -9.48 -1.54
N SER A 131 13.28 -9.88 -1.06
CA SER A 131 13.42 -11.02 -0.15
C SER A 131 12.63 -10.84 1.16
N ILE A 132 12.67 -9.63 1.72
CA ILE A 132 11.94 -9.28 2.95
C ILE A 132 10.43 -9.31 2.71
N GLU A 133 9.98 -8.78 1.57
CA GLU A 133 8.56 -8.72 1.25
C GLU A 133 7.99 -10.11 0.94
N GLN A 134 8.75 -10.96 0.24
CA GLN A 134 8.39 -12.34 0.00
C GLN A 134 8.21 -13.12 1.31
N GLU A 135 9.08 -12.90 2.29
CA GLU A 135 8.98 -13.51 3.63
C GLU A 135 7.72 -13.04 4.35
N PHE A 136 7.49 -11.72 4.42
CA PHE A 136 6.29 -11.15 5.02
C PHE A 136 5.01 -11.74 4.42
N LEU A 137 4.91 -11.82 3.10
CA LEU A 137 3.70 -12.30 2.44
C LEU A 137 3.48 -13.80 2.60
N THR A 138 4.55 -14.59 2.72
CA THR A 138 4.40 -16.02 3.04
C THR A 138 3.95 -16.25 4.48
N GLU A 139 4.35 -15.41 5.43
CA GLU A 139 3.86 -15.49 6.81
C GLU A 139 2.42 -14.94 6.93
N ALA A 140 2.10 -13.85 6.21
CA ALA A 140 0.80 -13.21 6.24
C ALA A 140 -0.30 -13.99 5.48
N LEU A 141 0.07 -14.84 4.53
CA LEU A 141 -0.83 -15.76 3.82
C LEU A 141 -0.55 -17.21 4.25
N PRO A 142 -1.02 -17.63 5.44
CA PRO A 142 -0.71 -18.96 5.98
C PRO A 142 -1.39 -20.11 5.23
N VAL A 143 -2.32 -19.80 4.32
CA VAL A 143 -3.07 -20.78 3.52
C VAL A 143 -3.14 -20.36 2.06
N ASP A 144 -3.18 -21.35 1.18
CA ASP A 144 -3.40 -21.14 -0.24
C ASP A 144 -4.86 -20.71 -0.49
N LEU A 145 -5.04 -19.52 -1.05
CA LEU A 145 -6.34 -19.02 -1.45
C LEU A 145 -6.57 -19.32 -2.94
N ILE A 146 -7.83 -19.47 -3.33
CA ILE A 146 -8.18 -19.72 -4.74
C ILE A 146 -7.71 -18.54 -5.59
N GLY A 147 -6.77 -18.79 -6.50
CA GLY A 147 -6.17 -17.78 -7.37
C GLY A 147 -5.20 -16.81 -6.70
N MET A 148 -4.72 -17.10 -5.47
CA MET A 148 -3.65 -16.35 -4.81
C MET A 148 -3.01 -17.20 -3.71
N ASN A 149 -1.71 -17.45 -3.79
CA ASN A 149 -0.98 -18.19 -2.77
C ASN A 149 0.43 -17.61 -2.59
N GLY A 150 1.21 -18.15 -1.65
CA GLY A 150 2.57 -17.69 -1.39
C GLY A 150 3.47 -17.76 -2.63
N VAL A 151 3.34 -18.78 -3.48
CA VAL A 151 4.15 -18.94 -4.69
C VAL A 151 3.82 -17.85 -5.73
N LEU A 152 2.54 -17.64 -6.02
CA LEU A 152 2.09 -16.61 -6.93
C LEU A 152 2.42 -15.22 -6.39
N MET A 153 2.31 -15.01 -5.08
CA MET A 153 2.64 -13.73 -4.47
C MET A 153 4.14 -13.41 -4.59
N LYS A 154 5.03 -14.40 -4.41
CA LYS A 154 6.47 -14.21 -4.66
C LYS A 154 6.76 -13.77 -6.10
N ARG A 155 6.16 -14.45 -7.08
CA ARG A 155 6.28 -14.09 -8.51
C ARG A 155 5.73 -12.70 -8.79
N TYR A 156 4.64 -12.30 -8.13
CA TYR A 156 4.09 -10.95 -8.25
C TYR A 156 5.04 -9.88 -7.72
N ILE A 157 5.67 -10.10 -6.56
CA ILE A 157 6.67 -9.18 -6.01
C ILE A 157 7.89 -9.05 -6.94
N GLU A 158 8.34 -10.16 -7.55
CA GLU A 158 9.41 -10.14 -8.55
C GLU A 158 9.02 -9.32 -9.80
N PHE A 159 7.78 -9.46 -10.27
CA PHE A 159 7.24 -8.66 -11.37
C PHE A 159 7.22 -7.16 -11.02
N VAL A 160 6.78 -6.80 -9.82
CA VAL A 160 6.78 -5.41 -9.32
C VAL A 160 8.20 -4.86 -9.22
N ALA A 161 9.15 -5.65 -8.71
CA ALA A 161 10.54 -5.25 -8.59
C ALA A 161 11.20 -5.01 -9.95
N ASP A 162 10.93 -5.87 -10.94
CA ASP A 162 11.40 -5.66 -12.32
C ASP A 162 10.83 -4.39 -12.93
N ARG A 163 9.56 -4.07 -12.65
CA ARG A 163 8.96 -2.82 -13.11
C ARG A 163 9.66 -1.61 -12.48
N LEU A 164 9.90 -1.65 -11.17
CA LEU A 164 10.62 -0.59 -10.46
C LEU A 164 12.06 -0.43 -10.96
N LEU A 165 12.76 -1.53 -11.25
CA LEU A 165 14.11 -1.47 -11.84
C LEU A 165 14.11 -0.76 -13.18
N LEU A 166 13.13 -1.03 -14.05
CA LEU A 166 12.98 -0.33 -15.31
C LEU A 166 12.70 1.17 -15.12
N ASP A 167 11.83 1.52 -14.17
CA ASP A 167 11.51 2.92 -13.86
C ASP A 167 12.72 3.68 -13.27
N LEU A 168 13.64 2.96 -12.60
CA LEU A 168 14.95 3.46 -12.16
C LEU A 168 16.01 3.47 -13.28
N GLY A 169 15.68 2.99 -14.48
CA GLY A 169 16.56 2.97 -15.66
C GLY A 169 17.53 1.79 -15.72
N LEU A 170 17.23 0.68 -15.04
CA LEU A 170 18.04 -0.54 -15.01
C LEU A 170 17.34 -1.70 -15.74
N ALA A 171 18.13 -2.70 -16.16
CA ALA A 171 17.59 -3.94 -16.69
C ALA A 171 16.89 -4.78 -15.60
N LYS A 172 15.89 -5.55 -16.04
CA LYS A 172 15.18 -6.54 -15.20
C LYS A 172 16.14 -7.57 -14.61
N VAL A 173 15.81 -8.07 -13.43
CA VAL A 173 16.57 -9.11 -12.72
C VAL A 173 15.82 -10.44 -12.74
N TYR A 174 14.51 -10.43 -12.49
CA TYR A 174 13.73 -11.66 -12.30
C TYR A 174 13.09 -12.18 -13.59
N LEU A 175 12.81 -11.28 -14.53
CA LEU A 175 12.04 -11.54 -15.76
C LEU A 175 10.67 -12.16 -15.46
N ALA A 176 10.07 -11.79 -14.32
CA ALA A 176 8.80 -12.33 -13.89
C ALA A 176 7.63 -11.68 -14.64
N GLU A 177 6.60 -12.47 -14.92
CA GLU A 177 5.31 -11.98 -15.44
C GLU A 177 4.30 -11.89 -14.30
N ASN A 178 3.35 -10.97 -14.43
CA ASN A 178 2.27 -10.78 -13.47
C ASN A 178 1.38 -12.04 -13.38
N PRO A 179 1.29 -12.71 -12.23
CA PRO A 179 0.42 -13.89 -12.06
C PRO A 179 -1.04 -13.54 -11.72
N PHE A 180 -1.37 -12.25 -11.58
CA PHE A 180 -2.68 -11.79 -11.11
C PHE A 180 -3.40 -10.92 -12.14
N ASP A 181 -4.21 -11.54 -13.00
CA ASP A 181 -5.02 -10.86 -14.03
C ASP A 181 -5.93 -9.76 -13.43
N PHE A 182 -6.34 -9.93 -12.18
CA PHE A 182 -7.17 -8.94 -11.50
C PHE A 182 -6.43 -7.62 -11.22
N MET A 183 -5.10 -7.68 -11.06
CA MET A 183 -4.28 -6.47 -10.89
C MET A 183 -4.18 -5.66 -12.20
N GLU A 184 -4.31 -6.30 -13.36
CA GLU A 184 -4.40 -5.58 -14.65
C GLU A 184 -5.77 -4.92 -14.82
N SER A 185 -6.83 -5.64 -14.43
CA SER A 185 -8.22 -5.20 -14.56
C SER A 185 -8.52 -3.95 -13.73
N ILE A 186 -7.91 -3.81 -12.55
CA ILE A 186 -8.09 -2.65 -11.67
C ILE A 186 -7.52 -1.37 -12.27
N SER A 187 -6.42 -1.47 -13.02
CA SER A 187 -5.83 -0.35 -13.76
C SER A 187 -6.78 0.20 -14.85
N LEU A 188 -7.77 -0.60 -15.27
CA LEU A 188 -8.81 -0.22 -16.22
C LEU A 188 -10.06 0.35 -15.52
N GLU A 189 -10.46 -0.19 -14.36
CA GLU A 189 -11.60 0.32 -13.57
C GLU A 189 -11.36 1.74 -13.04
N GLY A 190 -10.11 2.10 -12.69
CA GLY A 190 -9.76 3.48 -12.32
C GLY A 190 -9.92 4.51 -13.47
N LYS A 191 -10.19 4.04 -14.69
CA LYS A 191 -10.46 4.87 -15.89
C LYS A 191 -11.94 4.91 -16.28
N THR A 192 -12.87 4.47 -15.43
CA THR A 192 -14.31 4.68 -15.69
C THR A 192 -14.61 6.18 -15.79
N ASN A 193 -15.38 6.55 -16.81
CA ASN A 193 -15.72 7.93 -17.14
C ASN A 193 -16.30 8.65 -15.92
N PHE A 194 -15.96 9.93 -15.78
CA PHE A 194 -16.42 10.84 -14.72
C PHE A 194 -17.96 10.86 -14.53
N PHE A 195 -18.72 10.40 -15.52
CA PHE A 195 -20.19 10.32 -15.53
C PHE A 195 -20.78 9.00 -14.99
N GLU A 196 -19.97 7.95 -14.82
CA GLU A 196 -20.47 6.61 -14.42
C GLU A 196 -20.36 6.36 -12.91
N LYS A 197 -19.46 7.05 -12.21
CA LYS A 197 -19.36 6.98 -10.75
C LYS A 197 -20.37 7.95 -10.14
N ARG A 198 -21.31 7.46 -9.30
CA ARG A 198 -22.05 8.36 -8.39
C ARG A 198 -21.02 9.09 -7.55
N VAL A 199 -20.88 10.39 -7.79
CA VAL A 199 -19.86 11.27 -7.22
C VAL A 199 -19.96 11.22 -5.69
N ALA A 200 -19.10 10.43 -5.06
CA ALA A 200 -18.92 10.42 -3.61
C ALA A 200 -18.18 11.67 -3.11
N GLU A 201 -17.74 12.55 -4.02
CA GLU A 201 -16.82 13.67 -3.73
C GLU A 201 -17.49 15.00 -3.35
N TYR A 202 -18.82 15.15 -3.36
CA TYR A 202 -19.45 16.36 -2.81
C TYR A 202 -20.79 16.06 -2.14
N GLN A 203 -20.76 15.68 -0.87
CA GLN A 203 -21.78 16.19 0.07
C GLN A 203 -21.12 17.25 0.95
N ARG A 204 -21.30 18.52 0.58
CA ARG A 204 -21.12 19.62 1.53
C ARG A 204 -21.98 19.32 2.75
N SER A 205 -21.36 19.31 3.93
CA SER A 205 -22.08 19.24 5.20
C SER A 205 -23.14 20.36 5.23
N GLY A 206 -24.42 19.99 5.17
CA GLY A 206 -25.55 20.93 5.22
C GLY A 206 -26.53 20.95 4.03
N VAL A 207 -26.32 20.20 2.94
CA VAL A 207 -27.19 20.31 1.73
C VAL A 207 -28.44 19.40 1.75
N MET A 208 -28.80 18.82 2.91
CA MET A 208 -30.12 18.19 3.13
C MET A 208 -30.76 18.55 4.48
N SER A 209 -30.51 19.75 5.02
CA SER A 209 -31.44 20.27 6.03
C SER A 209 -32.63 20.89 5.30
N ASN A 210 -33.73 20.15 5.19
CA ASN A 210 -35.00 20.77 4.84
C ASN A 210 -35.28 21.89 5.85
N THR A 211 -35.44 23.10 5.34
CA THR A 211 -35.64 24.35 6.09
C THR A 211 -37.01 24.45 6.78
N LEU A 212 -37.64 23.31 7.11
CA LEU A 212 -39.00 23.22 7.65
C LEU A 212 -39.08 22.56 9.02
N ASP A 213 -37.97 22.11 9.62
CA ASP A 213 -37.96 21.41 10.92
C ASP A 213 -37.08 22.11 11.97
N ARG A 214 -37.06 23.44 11.96
CA ARG A 214 -36.46 24.25 13.02
C ARG A 214 -37.53 25.03 13.77
N ASP A 215 -38.46 24.31 14.40
CA ASP A 215 -39.29 24.88 15.44
C ASP A 215 -38.54 24.88 16.77
N PHE A 216 -38.30 26.08 17.29
CA PHE A 216 -37.79 26.32 18.63
C PHE A 216 -38.98 26.58 19.54
N THR A 217 -39.32 25.63 20.41
CA THR A 217 -40.37 25.77 21.42
C THR A 217 -39.76 25.92 22.82
N LEU A 218 -40.20 26.93 23.57
CA LEU A 218 -39.75 27.23 24.94
C LEU A 218 -40.66 26.67 26.04
N ASP A 219 -41.61 25.79 25.70
CA ASP A 219 -42.56 25.26 26.66
C ASP A 219 -42.11 23.87 27.14
N ALA A 220 -41.25 23.86 28.15
CA ALA A 220 -41.08 22.71 29.03
C ALA A 220 -41.31 23.19 30.46
N ASP A 221 -42.48 22.84 31.01
CA ASP A 221 -42.75 22.98 32.45
C ASP A 221 -41.81 22.04 33.23
N PHE A 222 -41.29 22.56 34.35
CA PHE A 222 -40.22 22.00 35.21
C PHE A 222 -40.45 20.56 35.70
#